data_AF-A0A1Y4AT43-F1
#
_entry.id   AF-A0A1Y4AT43-F1
#
_cell.length_a   1.000
_cell.length_b   1.000
_cell.length_c   1.000
_cell.angle_alpha   90.00
_cell.angle_beta   90.00
_cell.angle_gamma   90.00
#
_symmetry.space_group_name_H-M   'P 1'
#
loop_
_entity.id
_entity.type
_entity.pdbx_description
1 polymer ?
#
loop_
_entity_poly.entity_id
_entity_poly.type
_entity_poly.pdbx_seq_one_letter_code
_entity_poly.pdbx_strand_id
1 'polypeptide(L)'
;MRRPRDKSHAEGSVSYSSTWILASLRNEAFFSLSDAKEPVAEKLEEFNGYSFKKREGNRRDAYIRNEKEFVQPLPANSYEPSLWSDQTVLLDYTVTDGLDNYVCSI
;
A
#
# COMPACT_ATOMS: atom_id res chain seq x y z
N MET A 1 -18.05 22.22 17.46
CA MET A 1 -16.82 21.98 16.66
C MET A 1 -17.10 20.92 15.62
N ARG A 2 -17.11 21.27 14.32
CA ARG A 2 -17.24 20.32 13.20
C ARG A 2 -15.85 19.75 12.90
N ARG A 3 -15.61 18.47 13.21
CA ARG A 3 -14.44 17.74 12.70
C ARG A 3 -14.62 17.50 11.20
N PRO A 4 -13.60 17.74 10.35
CA PRO A 4 -13.69 17.35 8.95
C PRO A 4 -13.84 15.82 8.89
N ARG A 5 -14.91 15.34 8.23
CA ARG A 5 -15.16 13.93 7.92
C ARG A 5 -14.78 13.63 6.47
N ASP A 6 -13.69 14.24 5.99
CA ASP A 6 -13.13 13.84 4.72
C ASP A 6 -12.27 12.60 4.97
N LYS A 7 -12.82 11.43 4.64
CA LYS A 7 -11.95 10.32 4.25
C LYS A 7 -11.07 10.87 3.14
N SER A 8 -9.75 10.80 3.29
CA SER A 8 -8.84 11.38 2.32
C SER A 8 -9.20 10.87 0.91
N HIS A 9 -9.18 11.74 -0.10
CA HIS A 9 -9.45 11.35 -1.50
C HIS A 9 -8.64 10.11 -1.94
N ALA A 10 -7.48 9.89 -1.31
CA ALA A 10 -6.64 8.72 -1.47
C ALA A 10 -7.34 7.42 -1.03
N GLU A 11 -7.93 7.36 0.17
CA GLU A 11 -8.63 6.17 0.68
C GLU A 11 -9.77 5.71 -0.23
N GLY A 12 -10.57 6.66 -0.72
CA GLY A 12 -11.67 6.37 -1.65
C GLY A 12 -11.17 5.82 -2.99
N SER A 13 -10.04 6.33 -3.47
CA SER A 13 -9.41 5.86 -4.70
C SER A 13 -8.86 4.45 -4.55
N VAL A 14 -8.18 4.16 -3.44
CA VAL A 14 -7.67 2.80 -3.14
C VAL A 14 -8.82 1.80 -3.04
N SER A 15 -9.88 2.14 -2.31
CA SER A 15 -11.06 1.26 -2.18
C SER A 15 -11.70 0.95 -3.54
N TYR A 16 -11.80 1.94 -4.42
CA TYR A 16 -12.33 1.76 -5.76
C TYR A 16 -11.45 0.86 -6.63
N SER A 17 -10.13 1.08 -6.63
CA SER A 17 -9.17 0.25 -7.37
C SER A 17 -9.22 -1.20 -6.92
N SER A 18 -9.16 -1.45 -5.60
CA SER A 18 -9.23 -2.79 -5.04
C SER A 18 -10.54 -3.47 -5.42
N THR A 19 -11.68 -2.78 -5.27
CA THR A 19 -13.00 -3.34 -5.62
C THR A 19 -13.09 -3.71 -7.10
N TRP A 20 -12.56 -2.87 -7.99
CA TRP A 20 -12.59 -3.12 -9.42
C TRP A 20 -11.76 -4.35 -9.81
N ILE A 21 -10.56 -4.49 -9.23
CA ILE A 21 -9.68 -5.63 -9.46
C ILE A 21 -10.33 -6.91 -8.93
N LEU A 22 -10.81 -6.91 -7.68
CA LEU A 22 -11.50 -8.06 -7.10
C LEU A 22 -12.76 -8.44 -7.91
N ALA A 23 -13.54 -7.47 -8.36
CA ALA A 23 -14.72 -7.73 -9.18
C ALA A 23 -14.37 -8.34 -10.54
N SER A 24 -13.21 -7.98 -11.10
CA SER A 24 -12.73 -8.51 -12.38
C SER A 24 -12.26 -9.97 -12.26
N LEU A 25 -11.60 -10.31 -11.15
CA LEU A 25 -11.07 -11.65 -10.88
C LEU A 25 -12.06 -12.58 -10.13
N ARG A 26 -13.31 -12.14 -9.92
CA ARG A 26 -14.29 -12.86 -9.06
C ARG A 26 -14.63 -14.29 -9.49
N ASN A 27 -14.38 -14.64 -10.75
CA ASN A 27 -14.66 -15.95 -11.32
C ASN A 27 -13.39 -16.83 -11.41
N GLU A 28 -12.25 -16.30 -10.99
CA GLU A 28 -10.97 -17.01 -10.99
C GLU A 28 -10.67 -17.52 -9.59
N ALA A 29 -10.13 -18.74 -9.51
CA ALA A 29 -9.74 -19.35 -8.24
C ALA A 29 -8.21 -19.45 -8.19
N PHE A 30 -7.63 -18.90 -7.14
CA PHE A 30 -6.18 -18.94 -6.90
C PHE A 30 -5.89 -19.89 -5.74
N PHE A 31 -4.88 -20.75 -5.90
CA PHE A 31 -4.48 -21.72 -4.89
C PHE A 31 -3.24 -21.29 -4.11
N SER A 32 -2.53 -20.26 -4.59
CA SER A 32 -1.45 -19.60 -3.86
C SER A 32 -1.47 -18.08 -4.08
N LEU A 33 -0.82 -17.35 -3.18
CA LEU A 33 -0.61 -15.91 -3.34
C LEU A 33 0.23 -15.59 -4.57
N SER A 34 1.20 -16.43 -4.91
CA SER A 34 2.03 -16.23 -6.09
C SER A 34 1.20 -16.28 -7.37
N ASP A 35 0.25 -17.21 -7.46
CA ASP A 35 -0.64 -17.34 -8.63
C ASP A 35 -1.58 -16.14 -8.76
N ALA A 36 -1.95 -15.50 -7.65
CA ALA A 36 -2.80 -14.30 -7.67
C ALA A 36 -2.05 -13.02 -8.03
N LYS A 37 -0.71 -12.97 -7.83
CA LYS A 37 0.08 -11.74 -8.05
C LYS A 37 0.05 -11.29 -9.51
N GLU A 38 0.21 -12.21 -10.44
CA GLU A 38 0.31 -11.91 -11.86
C GLU A 38 -1.03 -11.40 -12.44
N PRO A 39 -2.18 -12.10 -12.25
CA PRO A 39 -3.49 -11.60 -12.68
C PRO A 39 -3.89 -10.27 -12.03
N VAL A 40 -3.55 -10.07 -10.75
CA VAL A 40 -3.78 -8.79 -10.07
C VAL A 40 -2.96 -7.67 -10.71
N ALA A 41 -1.69 -7.92 -11.05
CA ALA A 41 -0.84 -6.95 -11.72
C ALA A 41 -1.39 -6.58 -13.11
N GLU A 42 -1.83 -7.58 -13.89
CA GLU A 42 -2.45 -7.34 -15.20
C GLU A 42 -3.71 -6.47 -15.08
N LYS A 43 -4.60 -6.78 -14.15
CA LYS A 43 -5.82 -5.99 -13.91
C LYS A 43 -5.52 -4.59 -13.40
N LEU A 44 -4.48 -4.42 -12.60
CA LEU A 44 -4.04 -3.09 -12.17
C LEU A 44 -3.58 -2.25 -13.36
N GLU A 45 -2.84 -2.83 -14.31
CA GLU A 45 -2.41 -2.12 -15.52
C GLU A 45 -3.59 -1.75 -16.43
N GLU A 46 -4.55 -2.66 -16.60
CA GLU A 46 -5.81 -2.38 -17.31
C GLU A 46 -6.57 -1.21 -16.66
N PHE A 47 -6.69 -1.24 -15.34
CA PHE A 47 -7.36 -0.20 -14.56
C PHE A 47 -6.67 1.17 -14.67
N ASN A 48 -5.33 1.19 -14.71
CA ASN A 48 -4.54 2.41 -14.85
C ASN A 48 -4.73 3.05 -16.24
N GLY A 49 -4.93 2.24 -17.28
CA GLY A 49 -5.26 2.68 -18.64
C GLY A 49 -6.74 3.04 -18.85
N TYR A 50 -7.62 2.64 -17.93
CA TYR A 50 -9.07 2.87 -18.06
C TYR A 50 -9.43 4.36 -18.01
N SER A 51 -10.21 4.82 -19.00
CA SER A 51 -10.59 6.22 -19.14
C SER A 51 -11.51 6.69 -18.01
N PHE A 52 -11.38 7.95 -17.61
CA PHE A 52 -12.26 8.53 -16.60
C PHE A 52 -13.68 8.77 -17.16
N LYS A 53 -14.68 8.74 -16.26
CA LYS A 53 -16.09 9.02 -16.64
C LYS A 53 -16.40 10.51 -16.80
N LYS A 54 -15.71 11.38 -16.06
CA LYS A 54 -16.01 12.83 -15.95
C LYS A 54 -14.84 13.74 -16.33
N ARG A 55 -13.70 13.15 -16.70
CA ARG A 55 -12.42 13.81 -16.95
C ARG A 55 -11.83 13.24 -18.24
N GLU A 56 -11.04 14.02 -18.95
CA GLU A 56 -10.29 13.54 -20.11
C GLU A 56 -9.04 12.75 -19.71
N GLY A 57 -8.75 11.71 -20.50
CA GLY A 57 -7.62 10.80 -20.27
C GLY A 57 -7.92 9.66 -19.30
N ASN A 58 -6.85 9.07 -18.77
CA ASN A 58 -6.88 7.94 -17.83
C ASN A 58 -5.96 8.23 -16.60
N ARG A 59 -5.88 7.28 -15.67
CA ARG A 59 -5.09 7.44 -14.43
C ARG A 59 -3.59 7.53 -14.70
N ARG A 60 -3.07 6.70 -15.62
CA ARG A 60 -1.65 6.73 -16.02
C ARG A 60 -1.29 8.09 -16.63
N ASP A 61 -2.14 8.59 -17.50
CA ASP A 61 -2.06 9.90 -18.14
C ASP A 61 -2.10 11.06 -17.13
N ALA A 62 -2.93 10.94 -16.10
CA ALA A 62 -2.99 11.88 -15.00
C ALA A 62 -1.67 11.93 -14.22
N TYR A 63 -1.15 10.76 -13.87
CA TYR A 63 0.11 10.60 -13.14
C TYR A 63 1.28 11.18 -13.93
N ILE A 64 1.42 10.83 -15.21
CA ILE A 64 2.53 11.29 -16.05
C ILE A 64 2.52 12.82 -16.19
N ARG A 65 1.34 13.43 -16.36
CA ARG A 65 1.22 14.88 -16.59
C ARG A 65 1.37 15.73 -15.32
N ASN A 66 0.94 15.23 -14.16
CA ASN A 66 0.80 16.07 -12.96
C ASN A 66 1.70 15.65 -11.81
N GLU A 67 2.01 14.37 -11.67
CA GLU A 67 2.62 13.85 -10.44
C GLU A 67 4.06 13.40 -10.68
N LYS A 68 4.36 12.82 -11.84
CA LYS A 68 5.67 12.21 -12.15
C LYS A 68 6.86 13.14 -11.92
N GLU A 69 6.72 14.44 -12.18
CA GLU A 69 7.78 15.43 -11.96
C GLU A 69 8.10 15.65 -10.47
N PHE A 70 7.12 15.44 -9.60
CA PHE A 70 7.25 15.64 -8.14
C PHE A 70 7.61 14.37 -7.37
N VAL A 71 7.68 13.20 -8.05
CA VAL A 71 7.99 11.92 -7.41
C VAL A 71 9.49 11.80 -7.15
N GLN A 72 9.85 11.46 -5.92
CA GLN A 72 11.23 11.17 -5.57
C GLN A 72 11.69 9.83 -6.19
N PRO A 73 12.98 9.71 -6.56
CA PRO A 73 13.52 8.45 -7.04
C PRO A 73 13.37 7.36 -5.98
N LEU A 74 13.31 6.10 -6.44
CA LEU A 74 13.27 4.96 -5.53
C LEU A 74 14.52 4.98 -4.63
N PRO A 75 14.36 4.83 -3.30
CA PRO A 75 15.49 4.71 -2.42
C PRO A 75 16.32 3.49 -2.80
N ALA A 76 17.66 3.59 -2.67
CA ALA A 76 18.58 2.51 -3.00
C ALA A 76 18.39 1.27 -2.11
N ASN A 77 17.89 1.48 -0.90
CA ASN A 77 17.62 0.42 0.07
C ASN A 77 16.14 0.05 0.03
N SER A 78 15.88 -1.25 0.12
CA SER A 78 14.52 -1.77 0.30
C SER A 78 13.90 -1.23 1.57
N TYR A 79 12.58 -1.04 1.55
CA TYR A 79 11.83 -0.68 2.75
C TYR A 79 11.93 -1.80 3.79
N GLU A 80 12.45 -1.49 4.97
CA GLU A 80 12.48 -2.42 6.10
C GLU A 80 11.20 -2.24 6.93
N PRO A 81 10.33 -3.27 7.01
CA PRO A 81 9.14 -3.18 7.83
C PRO A 81 9.54 -3.13 9.31
N SER A 82 9.28 -2.01 9.96
CA SER A 82 9.49 -1.89 11.40
C SER A 82 8.36 -2.58 12.15
N LEU A 83 8.69 -3.62 12.91
CA LEU A 83 7.77 -4.23 13.86
C LEU A 83 7.90 -3.48 15.18
N TRP A 84 6.81 -2.84 15.61
CA TRP A 84 6.77 -2.12 16.88
C TRP A 84 6.11 -3.02 17.90
N SER A 85 6.83 -3.34 18.97
CA SER A 85 6.29 -4.03 20.15
C SER A 85 6.34 -3.09 21.34
N ASP A 86 5.21 -2.95 22.05
CA ASP A 86 5.17 -2.24 23.31
C ASP A 86 5.77 -3.15 24.38
N GLN A 87 7.06 -2.97 24.65
CA GLN A 87 7.81 -3.76 25.62
C GLN A 87 8.36 -2.82 26.70
N THR A 88 8.08 -3.16 27.95
CA THR A 88 8.65 -2.43 29.10
C THR A 88 10.10 -2.86 29.26
N VAL A 89 11.03 -1.91 29.19
CA VAL A 89 12.44 -2.14 29.53
C VAL A 89 12.51 -2.57 30.99
N LEU A 90 13.00 -3.78 31.23
CA LEU A 90 13.21 -4.28 32.58
C LEU A 90 14.39 -3.53 33.24
N LEU A 91 14.46 -3.54 34.57
CA LEU A 91 15.50 -2.81 35.33
C LEU A 91 16.94 -3.23 34.99
N ASP A 92 17.11 -4.40 34.40
CA ASP A 92 18.38 -4.93 33.90
C ASP A 92 18.74 -4.45 32.48
N TYR A 93 18.01 -3.46 31.95
CA TYR A 93 18.20 -2.88 30.61
C TYR A 93 17.96 -3.86 29.46
N THR A 94 17.21 -4.92 29.72
CA THR A 94 16.89 -5.94 28.71
C THR A 94 15.47 -5.75 28.20
N VAL A 95 15.28 -5.95 26.90
CA VAL A 95 13.99 -6.08 26.23
C VAL A 95 13.93 -7.44 25.55
N THR A 96 12.81 -8.14 25.67
CA THR A 96 12.63 -9.50 25.13
C THR A 96 11.59 -9.48 24.01
N ASP A 97 11.89 -10.04 22.85
CA ASP A 97 10.89 -10.21 21.76
C ASP A 97 10.08 -11.52 21.87
N GLY A 98 10.35 -12.31 22.92
CA GLY A 98 9.76 -13.62 23.19
C GLY A 98 10.65 -14.80 22.79
N LEU A 99 11.70 -14.55 22.00
CA LEU A 99 12.69 -15.54 21.56
C LEU A 99 14.08 -15.19 22.08
N ASP A 100 14.48 -13.92 21.95
CA ASP A 100 15.80 -13.42 22.27
C ASP A 100 15.73 -12.20 23.19
N ASN A 101 16.82 -11.99 23.94
CA ASN A 101 17.01 -10.88 24.87
C ASN A 101 17.97 -9.86 24.28
N TYR A 102 17.53 -8.60 24.21
CA TYR A 102 18.30 -7.49 23.65
C TYR A 102 18.61 -6.48 24.75
N VAL A 103 19.90 -6.16 24.90
CA VAL A 103 20.35 -5.13 25.85
C VAL A 103 20.21 -3.76 25.19
N CYS A 104 19.46 -2.87 25.83
CA CYS A 104 19.29 -1.50 25.39
C CYS A 104 20.26 -0.60 26.15
N SER A 105 21.38 -0.23 25.52
CA SER A 105 22.27 0.81 26.03
C SER A 105 21.70 2.18 25.66
N ILE A 106 21.22 2.91 26.67
CA ILE A 106 20.87 4.35 26.56
C ILE A 106 22.09 5.21 26.29
#